data_AF-A0A538U0L0-F1
#
_entry.id   AF-A0A538U0L0-F1
#
_cell.length_a   1.000
_cell.length_b   1.000
_cell.length_c   1.000
_cell.angle_alpha   90.00
_cell.angle_beta   90.00
_cell.angle_gamma   90.00
#
_symmetry.space_group_name_H-M   'P 1'
#
loop_
_entity.id
_entity.type
_entity.pdbx_description
1 polymer ?
#
loop_
_entity_poly.entity_id
_entity_poly.type
_entity_poly.pdbx_seq_one_letter_code
_entity_poly.pdbx_strand_id
1 'polypeptide(L)' 'MKLGAIHPAVGATRPSKRRGKGAGTGLGGTAGKGHKGKKARAGGKI' A
#
# COMPACT_ATOMS: atom_id res chain seq x y z
N MET A 1 -30.82 12.01 -12.66
CA MET A 1 -29.38 11.99 -12.32
C MET A 1 -28.57 11.84 -13.61
N LYS A 2 -27.49 12.63 -13.81
CA LYS A 2 -26.59 12.49 -14.97
C LYS A 2 -25.43 11.56 -14.62
N LEU A 3 -25.44 10.33 -15.13
CA LEU A 3 -24.47 9.29 -14.75
C LEU A 3 -23.00 9.68 -15.02
N GLY A 4 -22.73 10.47 -16.08
CA GLY A 4 -21.38 10.89 -16.45
C GLY A 4 -20.75 11.98 -15.57
N ALA A 5 -21.51 12.58 -14.65
CA ALA A 5 -21.04 13.63 -13.75
C ALA A 5 -21.00 13.18 -12.27
N ILE A 6 -21.18 11.88 -12.02
CA ILE A 6 -21.11 11.33 -10.67
C ILE A 6 -19.65 11.20 -10.27
N HIS A 7 -19.26 11.96 -9.25
CA HIS A 7 -17.96 11.86 -8.63
C HIS A 7 -18.11 11.65 -7.12
N PRO A 8 -17.22 10.88 -6.48
CA PRO A 8 -17.22 10.78 -5.04
C PRO A 8 -16.94 12.14 -4.40
N ALA A 9 -17.42 12.33 -3.18
CA ALA A 9 -17.05 13.50 -2.39
C ALA A 9 -15.52 13.57 -2.23
N VAL A 10 -14.98 14.79 -2.12
CA VAL A 10 -13.54 15.01 -1.96
C VAL A 10 -13.04 14.22 -0.74
N GLY A 11 -12.04 13.36 -0.96
CA GLY A 11 -11.44 12.52 0.08
C GLY A 11 -12.19 11.22 0.41
N ALA A 12 -13.37 10.97 -0.17
CA ALA A 12 -14.12 9.74 0.08
C ALA A 12 -13.39 8.48 -0.43
N THR A 13 -12.51 8.62 -1.42
CA THR A 13 -11.71 7.51 -1.97
C THR A 13 -10.22 7.79 -1.85
N ARG A 14 -9.44 6.75 -1.56
CA ARG A 14 -7.98 6.82 -1.45
C ARG A 14 -7.35 5.56 -2.05
N PRO A 15 -6.24 5.67 -2.80
CA PRO A 15 -5.56 4.51 -3.34
C PRO A 15 -4.91 3.68 -2.23
N SER A 16 -4.96 2.35 -2.37
CA SER A 16 -4.29 1.44 -1.43
C SER A 16 -2.79 1.41 -1.68
N LYS A 17 -2.00 1.28 -0.61
CA LYS A 17 -0.54 1.13 -0.72
C LYS A 17 -0.20 -0.26 -1.25
N ARG A 18 0.40 -0.33 -2.44
CA ARG A 18 0.89 -1.57 -3.05
C ARG A 18 2.38 -1.74 -2.77
N ARG A 19 2.71 -2.61 -1.82
CA ARG A 19 4.11 -2.89 -1.41
C ARG A 19 4.85 -3.72 -2.47
N GLY A 20 6.18 -3.62 -2.51
CA GLY A 20 7.03 -4.42 -3.39
C GLY A 20 6.93 -4.05 -4.87
N LYS A 21 6.68 -2.78 -5.20
CA LYS A 21 6.52 -2.30 -6.59
C LYS A 21 7.63 -1.37 -7.04
N GLY A 22 8.87 -1.68 -6.65
CA GLY A 22 10.07 -0.96 -7.07
C GLY A 22 10.48 0.21 -6.17
N ALA A 23 11.71 0.70 -6.35
CA ALA A 23 12.34 1.69 -5.47
C ALA A 23 11.58 3.02 -5.41
N GLY A 24 11.06 3.50 -6.54
CA GLY A 24 10.30 4.77 -6.61
C GLY A 24 9.03 4.80 -5.75
N THR A 25 8.56 3.64 -5.29
CA THR A 25 7.40 3.57 -4.38
C THR A 25 7.75 3.76 -2.90
N GLY A 26 9.04 3.79 -2.55
CA GLY A 26 9.52 3.78 -1.16
C GLY A 26 9.25 2.47 -0.40
N LEU A 27 8.52 1.53 -1.00
CA LEU A 27 8.17 0.22 -0.44
C LEU A 27 8.68 -0.93 -1.33
N GLY A 28 9.66 -0.65 -2.18
CA GLY A 28 10.22 -1.62 -3.13
C GLY A 28 11.02 -2.73 -2.47
N GLY A 29 12.08 -2.38 -1.73
CA GLY A 29 13.03 -3.35 -1.17
C GLY A 29 12.41 -4.25 -0.11
N THR A 30 12.44 -3.85 1.16
CA THR A 30 11.95 -4.68 2.28
C THR A 30 10.44 -4.65 2.46
N ALA A 31 9.69 -4.04 1.53
CA ALA A 31 8.25 -3.78 1.67
C ALA A 31 7.86 -3.03 2.97
N GLY A 32 8.82 -2.33 3.58
CA GLY A 32 8.67 -1.65 4.87
C GLY A 32 8.78 -2.56 6.10
N LYS A 33 9.25 -3.81 5.94
CA LYS A 33 9.48 -4.75 7.05
C LYS A 33 10.86 -4.63 7.70
N GLY A 34 11.79 -3.90 7.08
CA GLY A 34 13.19 -3.85 7.51
C GLY A 34 13.98 -5.10 7.14
N HIS A 35 15.23 -5.18 7.62
CA HIS A 35 16.15 -6.28 7.32
C HIS A 35 16.14 -7.32 8.44
N LYS A 36 16.03 -8.61 8.08
CA LYS A 36 16.08 -9.77 9.01
C LYS A 36 15.04 -9.68 10.16
N GLY A 37 15.20 -10.51 11.19
CA GLY A 37 14.28 -10.60 12.34
C GLY A 37 13.02 -11.43 12.07
N LYS A 38 12.40 -11.95 13.16
CA LYS A 38 11.22 -12.83 13.08
C LYS A 38 10.08 -12.18 12.28
N LYS A 39 9.77 -10.91 12.57
CA LYS A 39 8.69 -10.13 11.92
C LYS A 39 8.87 -9.88 10.42
N ALA A 40 10.11 -9.90 9.91
CA ALA A 40 10.34 -9.74 8.47
C ALA A 40 10.03 -11.03 7.69
N ARG A 41 10.06 -12.19 8.35
CA ARG A 41 9.78 -13.49 7.72
C ARG A 41 8.28 -13.70 7.52
N ALA A 42 7.93 -14.58 6.59
CA ALA A 42 6.54 -14.97 6.38
C ALA A 42 5.98 -15.64 7.64
N GLY A 43 4.75 -15.28 8.04
CA GLY A 43 4.13 -15.82 9.26
C GLY A 43 4.77 -15.36 10.58
N GLY A 44 5.81 -14.52 10.54
CA GLY A 44 6.52 -14.04 11.73
C GLY A 44 5.65 -13.16 12.61
N LYS A 45 5.12 -13.74 13.68
CA LYS A 45 4.46 -13.04 14.80
C LYS A 45 5.47 -12.90 15.95
N ILE A 46 5.24 -11.99 16.90
CA ILE A 46 6.05 -11.94 18.13
C ILE A 46 5.75 -13.20 18.92
#